data_AF-C6LM05-F1
#
_entry.id   AF-C6LM05-F1
#
_cell.length_a   1.000
_cell.length_b   1.000
_cell.length_c   1.000
_cell.angle_alpha   90.00
_cell.angle_beta   90.00
_cell.angle_gamma   90.00
#
_symmetry.space_group_name_H-M   'P 1'
#
loop_
_entity.id
_entity.type
_entity.pdbx_description
1 polymer ?
#
loop_
_entity_poly.entity_id
_entity_poly.type
_entity_poly.pdbx_seq_one_letter_code
_entity_poly.pdbx_strand_id
1 'polypeptide(L)'
;MVAAGERNQAAGSLPSAGSGNAMLREYAGNLLQNRAGVKIYEYTSGFIHAKNFVCDDRFAVCGTINLDYRSLAHHYECGVWMYRTG
;
A
#
# COMPACT_ATOMS: atom_id res chain seq x y z
N MET A 1 3.74 1.76 -2.77
CA MET A 1 2.28 1.72 -2.56
C MET A 1 2.05 1.97 -1.08
N VAL A 2 1.39 3.06 -0.71
CA VAL A 2 1.08 3.39 0.69
C VAL A 2 -0.22 2.69 1.04
N ALA A 3 -0.17 1.68 1.90
CA ALA A 3 -1.34 1.19 2.61
C ALA A 3 -1.37 1.91 3.96
N ALA A 4 -2.06 3.06 3.99
CA ALA A 4 -2.41 3.77 5.22
C ALA A 4 -3.93 3.68 5.37
N GLY A 5 -4.39 2.90 6.33
CA GLY A 5 -5.79 2.90 6.72
C GLY A 5 -6.00 3.98 7.77
N GLU A 6 -6.58 5.13 7.40
CA GLU A 6 -7.16 6.06 8.39
C GLU A 6 -8.46 6.73 7.89
N ARG A 7 -9.41 6.81 8.84
CA ARG A 7 -10.72 7.42 8.71
C ARG A 7 -10.62 8.95 8.70
N ASN A 8 -10.26 9.57 7.58
CA ASN A 8 -10.78 10.87 7.12
C ASN A 8 -9.94 11.39 5.96
N GLN A 9 -10.51 11.32 4.75
CA GLN A 9 -10.31 12.21 3.60
C GLN A 9 -11.02 11.55 2.39
N ALA A 10 -11.66 12.39 1.58
CA ALA A 10 -12.64 12.03 0.57
C ALA A 10 -12.03 11.40 -0.71
N ALA A 11 -12.93 10.82 -1.52
CA ALA A 11 -12.81 10.26 -2.88
C ALA A 11 -12.04 8.93 -3.04
N GLY A 12 -12.45 7.97 -3.88
CA GLY A 12 -13.46 7.95 -4.94
C GLY A 12 -12.87 7.46 -6.27
N SER A 13 -13.22 6.22 -6.66
CA SER A 13 -13.02 5.49 -7.94
C SER A 13 -11.61 5.40 -8.57
N LEU A 14 -11.24 4.18 -8.97
CA LEU A 14 -10.12 3.89 -9.88
C LEU A 14 -10.24 4.72 -11.18
N PRO A 15 -9.20 5.45 -11.62
CA PRO A 15 -9.24 6.16 -12.90
C PRO A 15 -9.31 5.18 -14.08
N SER A 16 -9.99 5.62 -15.14
CA SER A 16 -10.17 4.89 -16.40
C SER A 16 -8.84 4.64 -17.12
N ALA A 17 -8.84 3.57 -17.91
CA ALA A 17 -7.70 2.93 -18.53
C ALA A 17 -6.67 3.88 -19.19
N GLY A 18 -5.48 3.93 -18.59
CA GLY A 18 -4.25 4.47 -19.19
C GLY A 18 -3.12 3.48 -18.91
N SER A 19 -2.42 3.07 -19.97
CA SER A 19 -1.38 2.03 -20.04
C SER A 19 -0.37 2.04 -18.88
N GLY A 20 -0.21 0.91 -18.16
CA GLY A 20 0.95 0.68 -17.28
C GLY A 20 0.76 -0.29 -16.10
N ASN A 21 -0.42 -0.40 -15.49
CA ASN A 21 -0.59 -1.00 -14.15
C ASN A 21 -1.62 -2.15 -14.08
N ALA A 22 -1.58 -3.08 -15.03
CA ALA A 22 -2.54 -4.21 -15.07
C ALA A 22 -2.49 -5.09 -13.81
N MET A 23 -1.30 -5.41 -13.30
CA MET A 23 -1.14 -6.20 -12.06
C MET A 23 -1.74 -5.50 -10.83
N LEU A 24 -1.51 -4.19 -10.68
CA LEU A 24 -2.09 -3.43 -9.57
C LEU A 24 -3.62 -3.53 -9.58
N ARG A 25 -4.24 -3.47 -10.76
CA ARG A 25 -5.70 -3.53 -10.92
C ARG A 25 -6.27 -4.91 -10.57
N GLU A 26 -5.56 -5.98 -10.92
CA GLU A 26 -5.96 -7.36 -10.55
C GLU A 26 -5.95 -7.56 -9.04
N TYR A 27 -4.83 -7.24 -8.37
CA TYR A 27 -4.72 -7.35 -6.90
C TYR A 27 -5.68 -6.41 -6.16
N ALA A 28 -5.85 -5.19 -6.65
CA ALA A 28 -6.79 -4.21 -6.11
C ALA A 28 -8.25 -4.68 -6.23
N GLY A 29 -8.61 -5.37 -7.32
CA GLY A 29 -9.97 -5.82 -7.58
C GLY A 29 -10.53 -6.67 -6.44
N ASN A 30 -9.76 -7.64 -5.95
CA ASN A 30 -10.17 -8.50 -4.84
C ASN A 30 -10.37 -7.71 -3.54
N LEU A 31 -9.50 -6.73 -3.26
CA LEU A 31 -9.60 -5.91 -2.04
C LEU A 31 -10.82 -4.99 -2.05
N LEU A 32 -11.16 -4.43 -3.22
CA LEU A 32 -12.31 -3.55 -3.39
C LEU A 32 -13.65 -4.30 -3.33
N GLN A 33 -13.68 -5.56 -3.78
CA GLN A 33 -14.88 -6.40 -3.76
C GLN A 33 -15.30 -6.83 -2.35
N ASN A 34 -14.34 -6.98 -1.44
CA ASN A 34 -14.55 -7.58 -0.11
C ASN A 34 -15.19 -6.64 0.94
N ARG A 35 -15.74 -5.48 0.56
CA ARG A 35 -16.33 -4.44 1.47
C ARG A 35 -15.45 -4.04 2.67
N ALA A 36 -14.14 -4.32 2.62
CA ALA A 36 -13.22 -4.11 3.74
C ALA A 36 -12.86 -2.64 4.00
N GLY A 37 -13.56 -1.68 3.37
CA GLY A 37 -13.30 -0.25 3.53
C GLY A 37 -11.96 0.23 2.95
N VAL A 38 -11.36 -0.55 2.04
CA VAL A 38 -10.05 -0.26 1.45
C VAL A 38 -10.14 0.87 0.44
N LYS A 39 -9.23 1.84 0.53
CA LYS A 39 -9.03 2.90 -0.46
C LYS A 39 -7.70 2.69 -1.17
N ILE A 40 -7.67 2.90 -2.49
CA ILE A 40 -6.50 2.66 -3.34
C ILE A 40 -6.25 3.94 -4.14
N TYR A 41 -5.01 4.43 -4.07
CA TYR A 41 -4.56 5.65 -4.73
C TYR A 41 -3.40 5.34 -5.67
N GLU A 42 -3.44 5.91 -6.87
CA GLU A 42 -2.35 5.84 -7.84
C GLU A 42 -1.63 7.19 -7.89
N TYR A 43 -0.32 7.15 -7.70
CA TYR A 43 0.52 8.34 -7.83
C TYR A 43 1.01 8.48 -9.26
N THR A 44 0.82 9.67 -9.84
CA THR A 44 1.12 9.93 -11.27
C THR A 44 2.31 10.84 -11.51
N SER A 45 2.83 11.50 -10.46
CA SER A 45 3.93 12.48 -10.58
C SER A 45 5.32 11.82 -10.50
N GLY A 46 5.50 10.72 -11.23
CA GLY A 46 6.76 9.97 -11.29
C GLY A 46 6.75 8.65 -10.51
N PHE A 47 7.92 8.22 -10.03
CA PHE A 47 8.12 6.90 -9.42
C PHE A 47 8.16 6.96 -7.89
N ILE A 48 7.32 6.16 -7.23
CA ILE A 48 7.38 5.93 -5.78
C ILE A 48 8.06 4.59 -5.51
N HIS A 49 9.26 4.64 -4.92
CA HIS A 49 10.00 3.46 -4.49
C HIS A 49 9.91 3.17 -2.97
N ALA A 50 9.03 3.87 -2.27
CA ALA A 50 8.81 3.67 -0.84
C ALA A 50 7.97 2.41 -0.56
N LYS A 51 8.39 1.64 0.44
CA LYS A 51 7.64 0.52 1.01
C LYS A 51 7.50 0.75 2.50
N ASN A 52 6.41 1.44 2.84
CA ASN A 52 6.13 1.85 4.21
C ASN A 52 4.75 1.31 4.60
N PHE A 53 4.66 0.85 5.84
CA PHE A 53 3.41 0.47 6.49
C PHE A 53 3.22 1.36 7.71
N VAL A 54 2.02 1.89 7.88
CA VAL A 54 1.62 2.66 9.06
C VAL A 54 0.30 2.14 9.58
N CYS A 55 0.13 2.12 10.89
CA CYS A 55 -1.07 1.60 11.54
C CYS A 55 -1.44 2.44 12.76
N ASP A 56 -2.62 3.06 12.68
CA ASP A 56 -3.32 3.77 13.77
C ASP A 56 -2.43 4.71 14.59
N ASP A 57 -1.55 5.47 13.93
CA ASP A 57 -0.55 6.35 14.57
C ASP A 57 0.37 5.69 15.63
N ARG A 58 0.44 4.35 15.68
CA ARG A 58 1.15 3.62 16.75
C ARG A 58 2.35 2.81 16.27
N PHE A 59 2.29 2.34 15.04
CA PHE A 59 3.30 1.48 14.46
C PHE A 59 3.64 1.95 13.05
N ALA A 60 4.93 1.91 12.73
CA ALA A 60 5.38 2.08 11.37
C ALA A 60 6.48 1.07 11.02
N VAL A 61 6.55 0.69 9.75
CA VAL A 61 7.65 -0.07 9.17
C VAL A 61 8.14 0.64 7.93
N CYS A 62 9.45 0.82 7.81
CA CYS A 62 10.12 1.32 6.61
C CYS A 62 11.22 0.33 6.23
N GLY A 63 11.29 -0.06 4.95
CA GLY A 63 12.27 -1.05 4.52
C GLY A 63 12.19 -1.43 3.05
N THR A 64 12.73 -2.61 2.73
CA THR A 64 12.79 -3.17 1.37
C THR A 64 11.57 -4.03 1.01
N ILE A 65 10.78 -4.43 2.02
CA ILE A 65 9.66 -5.36 1.94
C ILE A 65 8.54 -4.84 1.02
N ASN A 66 8.32 -5.48 -0.14
CA ASN A 66 7.15 -5.21 -0.97
C ASN A 66 5.90 -5.94 -0.44
N LEU A 67 4.71 -5.46 -0.81
CA LEU A 67 3.44 -6.11 -0.44
C LEU A 67 3.08 -7.21 -1.44
N ASP A 68 3.89 -8.26 -1.47
CA ASP A 68 3.65 -9.48 -2.25
C ASP A 68 4.13 -10.71 -1.47
N TYR A 69 3.57 -11.87 -1.81
CA TYR A 69 3.84 -13.13 -1.10
C TYR A 69 5.34 -13.48 -1.05
N ARG A 70 6.11 -13.23 -2.12
CA ARG A 70 7.53 -13.60 -2.15
C ARG A 70 8.34 -12.73 -1.21
N SER A 71 8.08 -11.42 -1.19
CA SER A 71 8.75 -10.50 -0.27
C SER A 71 8.43 -10.82 1.20
N LEU A 72 7.22 -11.30 1.49
CA LEU A 72 6.80 -11.64 2.86
C LEU A 72 7.26 -13.03 3.34
N ALA A 73 7.48 -13.99 2.43
CA ALA A 73 7.72 -15.38 2.80
C ALA A 73 9.10 -15.93 2.39
N HIS A 74 9.75 -15.34 1.38
CA HIS A 74 10.92 -15.97 0.73
C HIS A 74 12.12 -15.04 0.56
N HIS A 75 11.91 -13.75 0.29
CA HIS A 75 13.04 -12.84 0.13
C HIS A 75 13.68 -12.49 1.48
N TYR A 76 14.99 -12.27 1.44
CA TYR A 76 15.72 -11.71 2.57
C TYR A 76 15.56 -10.19 2.57
N GLU A 77 14.52 -9.72 3.26
CA GLU A 77 14.18 -8.31 3.36
C GLU A 77 14.71 -7.70 4.67
N CYS A 78 14.91 -6.38 4.67
CA CYS A 78 15.25 -5.62 5.87
C CYS A 78 14.21 -4.53 6.10
N GLY A 79 13.84 -4.32 7.37
CA GLY A 79 12.91 -3.27 7.77
C GLY A 79 13.18 -2.77 9.18
N VAL A 80 12.93 -1.49 9.39
CA VAL A 80 12.94 -0.85 10.71
C VAL A 80 11.51 -0.79 11.21
N TRP A 81 11.23 -1.46 12.32
CA TRP A 81 9.96 -1.35 13.02
C TRP A 81 10.03 -0.25 14.08
N MET A 82 9.11 0.69 13.99
CA MET A 82 9.02 1.87 14.85
C MET A 82 7.78 1.74 15.73
N TYR A 83 7.98 1.84 17.05
CA TYR A 83 6.93 1.84 18.06
C TYR A 83 7.35 2.77 19.20
N ARG A 84 6.37 3.48 19.81
CA ARG A 84 6.61 4.39 20.95
C ARG A 84 7.77 5.38 20.73
N THR A 85 7.79 6.02 19.57
CA THR A 85 8.85 6.96 19.17
C THR A 85 8.57 8.42 19.59
N GLY A 86 7.72 8.62 20.61
CA GLY A 86 7.32 9.93 21.13
C GLY A 86 7.69 10.13 22.58
#